data_AF-A0A0V0GNM9-F1
#
_entry.id   AF-A0A0V0GNM9-F1
#
_cell.length_a   1.000
_cell.length_b   1.000
_cell.length_c   1.000
_cell.angle_alpha   90.00
_cell.angle_beta   90.00
_cell.angle_gamma   90.00
#
_symmetry.space_group_name_H-M   'P 1'
#
loop_
_entity.id
_entity.type
_entity.pdbx_description
1 polymer ?
#
loop_
_entity_poly.entity_id
_entity_poly.type
_entity_poly.pdbx_seq_one_letter_code
_entity_poly.pdbx_strand_id
1 'polypeptide(L)'
;MVIKCGTESEKEISFRCVQCGFSVTTLYIQYSPGNIRLMKCGNCKAVADEYIECELMILVIDLILHKIKAYRHLFYNRFERETLHNEVLLWKLSLGFLILDACILLVS
;
A
#
# COMPACT_ATOMS: atom_id res chain seq x y z
N MET A 1 -0.43 27.81 -4.70
CA MET A 1 -1.39 26.97 -5.44
C MET A 1 -0.60 25.95 -6.23
N VAL A 2 -0.27 24.81 -5.60
CA VAL A 2 0.24 23.62 -6.29
C VAL A 2 -0.51 22.45 -5.68
N ILE A 3 -1.64 22.13 -6.30
CA ILE A 3 -2.32 20.85 -6.21
C ILE A 3 -1.66 19.98 -7.28
N LYS A 4 -1.15 18.80 -6.89
CA LYS A 4 -0.95 17.54 -7.65
C LYS A 4 0.08 16.70 -6.90
N CYS A 5 0.04 15.37 -6.86
CA CYS A 5 -0.54 14.36 -7.76
C CYS A 5 -0.95 13.13 -6.90
N GLY A 6 -1.88 12.26 -7.29
CA GLY A 6 -1.93 11.61 -8.60
C GLY A 6 -3.30 11.63 -9.24
N THR A 7 -3.36 12.22 -10.43
CA THR A 7 -4.21 11.71 -11.50
C THR A 7 -3.25 11.28 -12.60
N GLU A 8 -2.99 9.98 -12.72
CA GLU A 8 -2.46 9.33 -13.92
C GLU A 8 -2.74 7.82 -13.87
N SER A 9 -4.02 7.50 -14.00
CA SER A 9 -4.60 6.40 -14.80
C SER A 9 -6.04 6.19 -14.33
N GLU A 10 -7.01 6.22 -15.26
CA GLU A 10 -8.41 5.88 -15.01
C GLU A 10 -8.54 4.38 -14.67
N LYS A 11 -8.11 4.01 -13.47
CA LYS A 11 -8.59 2.84 -12.77
C LYS A 11 -9.29 3.36 -11.53
N GLU A 12 -10.59 3.11 -11.41
CA GLU A 12 -11.32 3.33 -10.16
C GLU A 12 -10.66 2.48 -9.07
N ILE A 13 -9.68 3.05 -8.37
CA ILE A 13 -9.10 2.43 -7.19
C ILE A 13 -10.15 2.51 -6.09
N SER A 14 -10.85 1.39 -5.91
CA SER A 14 -11.87 1.23 -4.88
C SER A 14 -11.19 0.84 -3.57
N PHE A 15 -10.78 1.84 -2.79
CA PHE A 15 -10.24 1.60 -1.46
C PHE A 15 -11.31 0.99 -0.56
N ARG A 16 -10.89 0.29 0.51
CA ARG A 16 -11.82 -0.28 1.49
C ARG A 16 -11.53 0.22 2.89
N CYS A 17 -12.59 0.46 3.64
CA CYS A 17 -12.46 0.78 5.06
C CYS A 17 -11.94 -0.43 5.84
N VAL A 18 -10.88 -0.25 6.63
CA VAL A 18 -10.27 -1.32 7.42
C VAL A 18 -11.22 -1.84 8.51
N GLN A 19 -12.14 -1.00 8.99
CA GLN A 19 -13.11 -1.34 10.04
C GLN A 19 -14.28 -2.17 9.51
N CYS A 20 -14.99 -1.68 8.49
CA CYS A 20 -16.23 -2.29 8.02
C CYS A 20 -16.15 -2.91 6.61
N GLY A 21 -15.06 -2.73 5.88
CA GLY A 21 -14.88 -3.26 4.52
C GLY A 21 -15.66 -2.54 3.42
N PHE A 22 -16.39 -1.48 3.75
CA PHE A 22 -17.14 -0.66 2.80
C PHE A 22 -16.20 0.08 1.85
N SER A 23 -16.60 0.25 0.58
CA SER A 23 -15.80 0.96 -0.42
C SER A 23 -15.71 2.45 -0.08
N VAL A 24 -14.52 3.01 -0.27
CA VAL A 24 -14.21 4.42 0.01
C VAL A 24 -13.47 4.97 -1.22
N THR A 25 -13.89 6.14 -1.69
CA THR A 25 -13.29 6.77 -2.88
C THR A 25 -11.95 7.43 -2.55
N THR A 26 -11.80 8.00 -1.36
CA THR A 26 -10.57 8.68 -0.92
C THR A 26 -10.27 8.37 0.54
N LEU A 27 -9.04 7.93 0.85
CA LEU A 27 -8.63 7.59 2.22
C LEU A 27 -8.07 8.78 2.99
N TYR A 28 -7.43 9.72 2.30
CA TYR A 28 -6.85 10.91 2.90
C TYR A 28 -6.91 12.10 1.95
N ILE A 29 -6.93 13.30 2.52
CA ILE A 29 -6.80 14.59 1.80
C ILE A 29 -5.53 15.26 2.29
N GLN A 30 -4.68 15.70 1.37
CA GLN A 30 -3.49 16.47 1.71
C GLN A 30 -3.78 17.97 1.56
N TYR A 31 -3.64 18.73 2.64
CA TYR A 31 -3.84 20.19 2.63
C TYR A 31 -2.53 20.95 2.37
N SER A 32 -1.40 20.41 2.81
CA SER A 32 -0.06 21.01 2.70
C SER A 32 1.00 19.90 2.72
N PRO A 33 2.23 20.12 2.22
CA PRO A 33 3.30 19.13 2.32
C PRO A 33 3.51 18.76 3.80
N GLY A 34 3.31 17.48 4.14
CA GLY A 34 3.36 16.96 5.52
C GLY A 34 2.06 17.05 6.33
N ASN A 35 1.01 17.72 5.84
CA ASN A 35 -0.30 17.75 6.50
C ASN A 35 -1.34 16.96 5.69
N ILE A 36 -1.56 15.72 6.11
CA ILE A 36 -2.62 14.85 5.61
C ILE A 36 -3.73 14.73 6.64
N ARG A 37 -4.97 14.61 6.17
CA ARG A 37 -6.13 14.33 7.02
C ARG A 37 -6.82 13.08 6.54
N LEU A 38 -6.96 12.11 7.44
CA LEU A 38 -7.66 10.87 7.16
C LEU A 38 -9.17 11.10 7.02
N MET A 39 -9.75 10.42 6.04
CA MET A 39 -11.18 10.47 5.77
C MET A 39 -11.94 9.48 6.65
N LYS A 40 -13.18 9.82 6.98
CA LYS A 40 -14.10 8.92 7.70
C LYS A 40 -14.93 8.13 6.71
N CYS A 41 -15.19 6.86 7.04
CA CYS A 41 -16.07 6.02 6.24
C CYS A 41 -17.52 6.53 6.33
N GLY A 42 -18.22 6.62 5.20
CA GLY A 42 -19.63 7.02 5.15
C GLY A 42 -20.58 6.04 5.85
N ASN A 43 -20.20 4.77 5.98
CA ASN A 43 -21.02 3.73 6.62
C ASN A 43 -20.81 3.68 8.14
N CYS A 44 -19.59 3.39 8.60
CA CYS A 44 -19.32 3.22 10.03
C CYS A 44 -18.93 4.51 10.77
N LYS A 45 -18.73 5.63 10.06
CA LYS A 45 -18.29 6.94 10.58
C LYS A 45 -16.94 6.94 11.33
N ALA A 46 -16.26 5.80 11.41
CA ALA A 46 -14.89 5.68 11.88
C ALA A 46 -13.89 6.14 10.82
N VAL A 47 -12.64 6.38 11.23
CA VAL A 47 -11.54 6.62 10.29
C VAL A 47 -11.44 5.45 9.31
N ALA A 48 -11.42 5.74 8.01
CA ALA A 48 -11.48 4.72 6.97
C ALA A 48 -10.26 3.79 7.04
N ASP A 49 -9.09 4.36 7.32
CA ASP A 49 -7.82 3.65 7.43
C ASP A 49 -6.83 4.45 8.28
N GLU A 50 -6.59 3.98 9.50
CA GLU A 50 -5.66 4.60 10.46
C GLU A 50 -4.18 4.27 10.15
N TYR A 51 -3.91 3.19 9.43
CA TYR A 51 -2.54 2.70 9.19
C TYR A 51 -1.77 3.51 8.15
N ILE A 52 -2.39 4.49 7.50
CA ILE A 52 -1.74 5.38 6.52
C ILE A 52 -0.74 6.31 7.18
N GLU A 53 -1.03 6.76 8.40
CA GLU A 53 -0.14 7.63 9.19
C GLU A 53 0.93 6.84 9.94
N CYS A 54 0.75 5.51 10.06
CA CYS A 54 1.66 4.64 10.78
C CYS A 54 2.86 4.21 9.92
N GLU A 55 4.00 4.03 10.57
CA GLU A 55 5.14 3.38 9.95
C GLU A 55 4.86 1.89 9.70
N LEU A 56 5.56 1.31 8.71
CA LEU A 56 5.42 -0.10 8.33
C LEU A 56 5.65 -1.05 9.52
N MET A 57 6.53 -0.70 10.46
CA MET A 57 6.82 -1.51 11.64
C MET A 57 5.56 -1.76 12.50
N ILE A 58 4.71 -0.75 12.68
CA ILE A 58 3.47 -0.87 13.47
C ILE A 58 2.48 -1.80 12.76
N LEU A 59 2.36 -1.65 11.44
CA LEU A 59 1.52 -2.51 10.61
C LEU A 59 1.96 -3.98 10.71
N VAL A 60 3.27 -4.25 10.65
CA VAL A 60 3.82 -5.61 10.75
C VAL A 60 3.52 -6.23 12.11
N ILE A 61 3.64 -5.48 13.20
CA ILE A 61 3.29 -5.96 14.54
C ILE A 61 1.80 -6.36 14.58
N ASP A 62 0.92 -5.52 14.06
CA ASP A 62 -0.52 -5.80 14.03
C ASP A 62 -0.89 -6.98 13.10
N LEU A 63 -0.10 -7.20 12.05
CA LEU A 63 -0.22 -8.36 11.16
C LEU A 63 0.19 -9.66 11.88
N ILE A 64 1.30 -9.64 12.63
CA ILE A 64 1.77 -10.77 13.46
C ILE A 64 0.71 -11.10 14.53
N LEU A 65 0.07 -10.07 15.10
CA LEU A 65 -1.05 -10.20 16.04
C LEU A 65 -2.37 -10.64 15.38
N HIS A 66 -2.36 -10.95 14.09
CA HIS A 66 -3.52 -11.37 13.31
C HIS A 66 -4.71 -10.40 13.37
N LYS A 67 -4.47 -9.10 13.50
CA LYS A 67 -5.55 -8.11 13.46
C LYS A 67 -6.10 -7.99 12.04
N ILE A 68 -7.39 -8.29 11.89
CA ILE A 68 -8.12 -8.22 10.61
C ILE A 68 -7.97 -6.84 9.93
N LYS A 69 -7.89 -5.76 10.71
CA LYS A 69 -7.71 -4.40 10.17
C LYS A 69 -6.39 -4.25 9.38
N ALA A 70 -5.29 -4.77 9.92
CA ALA A 70 -3.97 -4.71 9.28
C ALA A 70 -3.95 -5.54 7.99
N TYR A 71 -4.56 -6.72 7.97
CA TYR A 71 -4.73 -7.51 6.75
C TYR A 71 -5.52 -6.77 5.67
N ARG A 72 -6.63 -6.10 6.05
CA ARG A 72 -7.43 -5.32 5.09
C ARG A 72 -6.65 -4.14 4.52
N HIS A 73 -5.89 -3.44 5.36
CA HIS A 73 -4.99 -2.39 4.89
C HIS A 73 -3.95 -2.94 3.91
N LEU A 74 -3.28 -4.03 4.29
CA LEU A 74 -2.23 -4.66 3.48
C LEU A 74 -2.76 -5.09 2.12
N PHE A 75 -3.89 -5.81 2.09
CA PHE A 75 -4.43 -6.43 0.88
C PHE A 75 -5.12 -5.43 -0.05
N TYR A 76 -5.89 -4.48 0.49
CA TYR A 76 -6.71 -3.57 -0.34
C TYR A 76 -6.12 -2.17 -0.52
N ASN A 77 -5.39 -1.63 0.47
CA ASN A 77 -4.89 -0.24 0.41
C ASN A 77 -3.38 -0.13 0.17
N ARG A 78 -2.61 -1.19 0.43
CA ARG A 78 -1.14 -1.24 0.23
C ARG A 78 -0.72 -2.07 -0.96
N PHE A 79 -1.30 -3.24 -1.19
CA PHE A 79 -0.92 -4.12 -2.30
C PHE A 79 -1.00 -3.40 -3.66
N GLU A 80 -2.04 -2.60 -3.90
CA GLU A 80 -2.17 -1.81 -5.13
C GLU A 80 -1.10 -0.72 -5.30
N ARG A 81 -0.48 -0.25 -4.21
CA ARG A 81 0.64 0.71 -4.25
C ARG A 81 2.00 0.02 -4.34
N GLU A 82 2.15 -1.12 -3.67
CA GLU A 82 3.41 -1.86 -3.62
C GLU A 82 3.66 -2.71 -4.85
N THR A 83 2.63 -3.08 -5.62
CA THR A 83 2.82 -3.70 -6.94
C THR A 83 3.75 -2.88 -7.82
N LEU A 84 3.64 -1.54 -7.84
CA LEU A 84 4.55 -0.69 -8.62
C LEU A 84 6.02 -0.82 -8.16
N HIS A 85 6.27 -0.91 -6.85
CA HIS A 85 7.63 -1.03 -6.31
C HIS A 85 8.18 -2.46 -6.46
N ASN A 86 7.32 -3.47 -6.34
CA ASN A 86 7.69 -4.88 -6.46
C ASN A 86 7.98 -5.28 -7.90
N GLU A 87 7.33 -4.72 -8.92
CA GLU A 87 7.75 -4.89 -10.32
C GLU A 87 9.24 -4.52 -10.47
N VAL A 88 9.69 -3.43 -9.80
CA VAL A 88 11.08 -2.99 -9.83
C VAL A 88 12.02 -3.95 -9.09
N LEU A 89 11.56 -4.51 -7.97
CA LEU A 89 12.31 -5.49 -7.18
C LEU A 89 12.39 -6.86 -7.87
N LEU A 90 11.32 -7.27 -8.56
CA LEU A 90 11.20 -8.57 -9.23
C LEU A 90 12.12 -8.65 -10.45
N TRP A 91 12.26 -7.59 -11.26
CA TRP A 91 13.26 -7.60 -12.33
C TRP A 91 14.69 -7.60 -11.78
N LYS A 92 14.94 -6.94 -10.64
CA LYS A 92 16.25 -6.98 -9.96
C LYS A 92 16.58 -8.37 -9.42
N LEU A 93 15.59 -9.08 -8.88
CA LEU A 93 15.74 -10.46 -8.42
C LEU A 93 15.91 -11.43 -9.60
N SER A 94 15.20 -11.21 -10.71
CA SER A 94 15.39 -11.97 -11.96
C SER A 94 16.81 -11.82 -12.51
N LEU A 95 17.36 -10.59 -12.50
CA LEU A 95 18.76 -10.34 -12.86
C LEU A 95 19.73 -11.06 -11.91
N GLY A 96 19.47 -11.01 -10.60
CA GLY A 96 20.26 -11.71 -9.59
C GLY A 96 20.24 -13.23 -9.77
N PHE A 97 19.09 -13.80 -10.12
CA PHE A 97 18.93 -15.24 -10.38
C PHE A 97 19.70 -15.66 -11.64
N LEU A 98 19.61 -14.91 -12.73
CA LEU A 98 20.37 -15.19 -13.96
C LEU A 98 21.88 -15.10 -13.74
N ILE A 99 22.34 -14.14 -12.94
CA ILE A 99 23.76 -14.02 -12.57
C ILE A 99 24.21 -15.22 -11.74
N LEU A 100 23.41 -15.62 -10.74
CA LEU A 100 23.70 -16.77 -9.90
C LEU A 100 23.75 -18.07 -10.73
N ASP A 101 22.78 -18.28 -11.62
CA ASP A 101 22.71 -19.44 -12.50
C ASP A 101 23.92 -19.50 -13.46
N ALA A 102 24.30 -18.35 -14.04
CA ALA A 102 25.51 -18.24 -14.86
C ALA A 102 26.80 -18.51 -14.07
N CYS A 103 26.90 -18.05 -12.82
CA CYS A 103 28.04 -18.33 -11.95
C CYS A 103 28.16 -19.81 -11.58
N ILE A 104 27.02 -20.49 -11.34
CA ILE A 104 27.00 -21.92 -10.99
C ILE A 104 27.44 -22.77 -12.19
N LEU A 105 26.99 -22.45 -13.41
CA LEU A 105 27.41 -23.15 -14.64
C LEU A 105 28.87 -22.90 -15.05
N LEU A 106 29.49 -21.80 -14.59
CA LEU A 106 30.88 -21.47 -14.90
C LEU A 106 31.87 -22.19 -13.97
N VAL A 107 31.41 -22.63 -12.81
CA VAL A 107 32.20 -23.36 -11.79
C VAL A 107 32.05 -24.89 -11.91
N SER A 108 30.99 -25.36 -12.58
CA SER A 108 30.75 -26.79 -12.83
C SER A 108 31.33 -27.26 -14.16
#